data_AF-A0A3D5J6F8-F1
#
_entry.id   AF-A0A3D5J6F8-F1
#
_cell.length_a   1.000
_cell.length_b   1.000
_cell.length_c   1.000
_cell.angle_alpha   90.00
_cell.angle_beta   90.00
_cell.angle_gamma   90.00
#
_symmetry.space_group_name_H-M   'P 1'
#
loop_
_entity.id
_entity.type
_entity.pdbx_description
1 polymer ?
#
loop_
_entity_poly.entity_id
_entity_poly.type
_entity_poly.pdbx_seq_one_letter_code
_entity_poly.pdbx_strand_id
1 'polypeptide(L)'
;MTKNQALKIDNFSIGETFEQLDVDDPEEAQIWADHDLAILVENRCGIDEDPNGWSDQERKYWRNRCLLPTESFLEPRACGRYQHFWIIESADRAGIIALGSPNMGDNRLFAGSLYLLPKFRGFGLGKKVL
;
A
#
# COMPACT_ATOMS: atom_id res chain seq x y z
N MET A 1 -10.21 -21.12 -12.95
CA MET A 1 -11.41 -20.25 -12.88
C MET A 1 -11.59 -19.82 -11.44
N THR A 2 -10.91 -18.77 -11.04
CA THR A 2 -11.06 -18.18 -9.70
C THR A 2 -12.30 -17.29 -9.76
N LYS A 3 -13.25 -17.49 -8.85
CA LYS A 3 -14.46 -16.67 -8.77
C LYS A 3 -14.04 -15.23 -8.46
N ASN A 4 -14.41 -14.29 -9.32
CA ASN A 4 -14.36 -12.85 -9.05
C ASN A 4 -15.29 -12.55 -7.86
N GLN A 5 -14.77 -12.69 -6.64
CA GLN A 5 -15.41 -12.15 -5.46
C GLN A 5 -15.00 -10.69 -5.38
N ALA A 6 -15.96 -9.80 -5.58
CA ALA A 6 -15.76 -8.39 -5.26
C ALA A 6 -15.29 -8.27 -3.81
N LEU A 7 -14.12 -7.68 -3.59
CA LEU A 7 -13.60 -7.41 -2.26
C LEU A 7 -14.53 -6.41 -1.57
N LYS A 8 -14.83 -6.63 -0.29
CA LYS A 8 -15.76 -5.78 0.45
C LYS A 8 -15.06 -5.08 1.61
N ILE A 9 -15.21 -3.77 1.66
CA ILE A 9 -14.94 -2.98 2.87
C ILE A 9 -16.27 -2.39 3.31
N ASP A 10 -16.81 -2.87 4.42
CA ASP A 10 -18.16 -2.57 4.88
C ASP A 10 -19.21 -2.73 3.76
N ASN A 11 -19.80 -1.63 3.31
CA ASN A 11 -20.83 -1.58 2.27
C ASN A 11 -20.26 -1.33 0.86
N PHE A 12 -18.94 -1.15 0.72
CA PHE A 12 -18.29 -0.88 -0.57
C PHE A 12 -17.84 -2.18 -1.22
N SER A 13 -18.15 -2.32 -2.51
CA SER A 13 -17.56 -3.35 -3.37
C SER A 13 -16.40 -2.74 -4.14
N ILE A 14 -15.23 -3.35 -4.02
CA ILE A 14 -14.02 -2.90 -4.69
C ILE A 14 -13.78 -3.83 -5.88
N GLY A 15 -13.47 -3.23 -7.04
CA GLY A 15 -13.33 -3.95 -8.31
C GLY A 15 -12.05 -4.78 -8.41
N GLU A 16 -11.87 -5.45 -9.55
CA GLU A 16 -10.76 -6.38 -9.86
C GLU A 16 -9.36 -5.73 -9.93
N THR A 17 -9.27 -4.41 -9.69
CA THR A 17 -8.00 -3.66 -9.64
C THR A 17 -7.28 -3.86 -8.31
N PHE A 18 -7.88 -4.54 -7.33
CA PHE A 18 -7.30 -4.74 -6.02
C PHE A 18 -7.22 -6.21 -5.64
N GLU A 19 -6.12 -6.57 -5.00
CA GLU A 19 -5.91 -7.85 -4.33
C GLU A 19 -5.69 -7.54 -2.84
N GLN A 20 -6.42 -8.20 -1.95
CA GLN A 20 -6.25 -8.00 -0.52
C GLN A 20 -4.91 -8.58 -0.07
N LEU A 21 -4.15 -7.81 0.73
CA LEU A 21 -2.91 -8.28 1.33
C LEU A 21 -3.21 -9.46 2.27
N ASP A 22 -2.47 -10.57 2.12
CA ASP A 22 -2.40 -11.57 3.19
C ASP A 22 -1.51 -11.03 4.30
N VAL A 23 -2.15 -10.49 5.34
CA VAL A 23 -1.46 -9.89 6.47
C VAL A 23 -0.79 -10.94 7.37
N ASP A 24 -1.15 -12.22 7.23
CA ASP A 24 -0.58 -13.31 8.00
C ASP A 24 0.71 -13.84 7.37
N ASP A 25 0.88 -13.69 6.05
CA ASP A 25 2.16 -13.91 5.36
C ASP A 25 3.17 -12.79 5.71
N PRO A 26 4.25 -13.11 6.46
CA PRO A 26 5.24 -12.11 6.85
C PRO A 26 6.09 -11.58 5.69
N GLU A 27 6.33 -12.38 4.66
CA GLU A 27 7.08 -11.94 3.49
C GLU A 27 6.24 -10.96 2.69
N GLU A 28 4.98 -11.30 2.43
CA GLU A 28 4.08 -10.42 1.69
C GLU A 28 3.81 -9.10 2.43
N ALA A 29 3.55 -9.16 3.73
CA ALA A 29 3.36 -7.98 4.56
C ALA A 29 4.61 -7.08 4.59
N GLN A 30 5.81 -7.66 4.55
CA GLN A 30 7.05 -6.89 4.49
C GLN A 30 7.23 -6.21 3.13
N ILE A 31 6.97 -6.91 2.01
CA ILE A 31 7.06 -6.29 0.67
C ILE A 31 6.07 -5.12 0.59
N TRP A 32 4.84 -5.28 1.11
CA TRP A 32 3.87 -4.20 1.15
C TRP A 32 4.40 -3.01 1.97
N ALA A 33 4.96 -3.28 3.16
CA ALA A 33 5.55 -2.26 4.03
C ALA A 33 6.76 -1.55 3.38
N ASP A 34 7.55 -2.25 2.56
CA ASP A 34 8.66 -1.65 1.82
C ASP A 34 8.14 -0.61 0.80
N HIS A 35 7.00 -0.88 0.16
CA HIS A 35 6.34 0.10 -0.73
C HIS A 35 5.80 1.31 0.04
N ASP A 36 5.25 1.11 1.23
CA ASP A 36 4.80 2.23 2.08
C ASP A 36 5.99 3.08 2.57
N LEU A 37 7.13 2.44 2.88
CA LEU A 37 8.37 3.15 3.17
C LEU A 37 8.91 3.92 1.96
N ALA A 38 8.76 3.39 0.74
CA ALA A 38 9.16 4.06 -0.49
C ALA A 38 8.44 5.40 -0.69
N ILE A 39 7.19 5.53 -0.22
CA ILE A 39 6.48 6.83 -0.20
C ILE A 39 7.30 7.88 0.57
N LEU A 40 7.88 7.50 1.71
CA LEU A 40 8.69 8.40 2.54
C LEU A 40 10.05 8.67 1.87
N VAL A 41 10.68 7.66 1.30
CA VAL A 41 11.96 7.79 0.57
C VAL A 41 11.82 8.77 -0.58
N GLU A 42 10.79 8.62 -1.40
CA GLU A 42 10.53 9.53 -2.52
C GLU A 42 10.18 10.94 -2.04
N ASN A 43 9.19 11.09 -1.16
CA ASN A 43 8.68 12.41 -0.80
C ASN A 43 9.62 13.22 0.11
N ARG A 44 10.47 12.56 0.90
CA ARG A 44 11.33 13.24 1.89
C ARG A 44 12.80 13.24 1.49
N CYS A 45 13.27 12.20 0.80
CA CYS A 45 14.65 12.13 0.33
C CYS A 45 14.80 12.49 -1.16
N GLY A 46 13.70 12.53 -1.93
CA GLY A 46 13.75 12.79 -3.36
C GLY A 46 14.39 11.65 -4.16
N ILE A 47 14.39 10.43 -3.61
CA ILE A 47 14.98 9.24 -4.22
C ILE A 47 13.88 8.35 -4.74
N ASP A 48 13.94 8.06 -6.04
CA ASP A 48 13.02 7.17 -6.75
C ASP A 48 13.71 5.82 -6.99
N GLU A 49 13.49 4.87 -6.09
CA GLU A 49 14.09 3.53 -6.10
C GLU A 49 12.99 2.46 -5.98
N ASP A 50 13.17 1.32 -6.66
CA ASP A 50 12.26 0.19 -6.53
C ASP A 50 12.44 -0.48 -5.16
N PRO A 51 11.41 -0.52 -4.29
CA PRO A 51 11.51 -1.14 -2.98
C PRO A 51 11.55 -2.67 -3.02
N ASN A 52 11.28 -3.30 -4.18
CA ASN A 52 11.27 -4.75 -4.29
C ASN A 52 12.67 -5.32 -4.07
N GLY A 53 12.80 -6.16 -3.04
CA GLY A 53 14.05 -6.86 -2.75
C GLY A 53 15.01 -6.10 -1.83
N TRP A 54 14.59 -5.00 -1.22
CA TRP A 54 15.37 -4.35 -0.17
C TRP A 54 15.77 -5.35 0.92
N SER A 55 17.03 -5.29 1.32
CA SER A 55 17.57 -5.99 2.48
C SER A 55 17.14 -5.34 3.79
N ASP A 56 17.27 -6.06 4.90
CA ASP A 56 17.03 -5.49 6.24
C ASP A 56 17.89 -4.26 6.54
N GLN A 57 19.09 -4.20 5.97
CA GLN A 57 19.99 -3.07 6.13
C GLN A 57 19.47 -1.84 5.38
N GLU A 58 18.97 -2.00 4.16
CA GLU A 58 18.35 -0.92 3.37
C GLU A 58 17.07 -0.41 4.03
N ARG A 59 16.20 -1.33 4.49
CA ARG A 59 15.00 -0.99 5.26
C ARG A 59 15.34 -0.14 6.48
N LYS A 60 16.33 -0.56 7.28
CA LYS A 60 16.77 0.16 8.47
C LYS A 60 17.38 1.52 8.11
N TYR A 61 18.19 1.57 7.05
CA TYR A 61 18.78 2.80 6.56
C TYR A 61 17.70 3.83 6.19
N TRP A 62 16.73 3.42 5.37
CA TRP A 62 15.65 4.29 4.92
C TRP A 62 14.72 4.70 6.06
N ARG A 63 14.33 3.79 6.96
CA ARG A 63 13.54 4.13 8.17
C ARG A 63 14.24 5.23 8.98
N ASN A 64 15.52 5.06 9.30
CA ASN A 64 16.28 6.04 10.09
C ASN A 64 16.45 7.39 9.38
N ARG A 65 16.56 7.37 8.05
CA ARG A 65 16.78 8.58 7.26
C ARG A 65 15.50 9.37 7.02
N CYS A 66 14.38 8.68 6.81
CA CYS A 66 13.13 9.31 6.37
C CYS A 66 12.18 9.67 7.52
N LEU A 67 12.21 8.92 8.63
CA LEU A 67 11.33 9.18 9.77
C LEU A 67 11.84 10.36 10.60
N LEU A 68 10.91 11.21 11.03
CA LEU A 68 11.19 12.22 12.05
C LEU A 68 11.32 11.54 13.42
N PRO A 69 12.04 12.15 14.39
CA PRO A 69 12.20 11.56 15.72
C PRO A 69 10.89 11.26 16.48
N THR A 70 9.80 11.93 16.12
CA THR A 70 8.47 11.77 16.73
C THR A 70 7.59 10.75 16.02
N GLU A 71 8.02 10.21 14.88
CA GLU A 71 7.24 9.30 14.07
C GLU A 71 7.59 7.85 14.35
N SER A 72 6.64 6.97 14.06
CA SER A 72 6.84 5.53 14.08
C SER A 72 6.29 4.96 12.80
N PHE A 73 7.05 4.09 12.16
CA PHE A 73 6.59 3.35 10.99
C PHE A 73 5.78 2.15 11.47
N LEU A 74 4.51 2.11 11.11
CA LEU A 74 3.59 1.05 11.53
C LEU A 74 3.46 0.03 10.40
N GLU A 75 3.76 -1.22 10.71
CA GLU A 75 3.55 -2.33 9.78
C GLU A 75 2.05 -2.64 9.64
N PRO A 76 1.61 -3.26 8.53
CA PRO A 76 0.19 -3.52 8.25
C PRO A 76 -0.58 -4.17 9.41
N ARG A 77 0.04 -5.13 10.11
CA ARG A 77 -0.56 -5.81 11.29
C ARG A 77 -0.84 -4.87 12.46
N ALA A 78 -0.05 -3.80 12.63
CA ALA A 78 -0.22 -2.85 13.71
C ALA A 78 -1.32 -1.82 13.42
N CYS A 79 -1.78 -1.71 12.17
CA CYS A 79 -2.74 -0.70 11.72
C CYS A 79 -4.18 -1.27 11.61
N GLY A 80 -4.82 -1.54 12.75
CA GLY A 80 -6.16 -2.17 12.80
C GLY A 80 -7.34 -1.32 12.27
N ARG A 81 -7.11 -0.12 11.74
CA ARG A 81 -8.15 0.76 11.18
C ARG A 81 -8.25 0.71 9.66
N TYR A 82 -7.27 0.10 8.99
CA TYR A 82 -7.21 0.03 7.54
C TYR A 82 -7.11 -1.43 7.11
N GLN A 83 -7.76 -1.72 5.99
CA GLN A 83 -7.48 -2.91 5.19
C GLN A 83 -6.43 -2.54 4.14
N HIS A 84 -5.51 -3.46 3.87
CA HIS A 84 -4.35 -3.21 3.01
C HIS A 84 -4.50 -4.00 1.72
N PHE A 85 -4.18 -3.37 0.59
CA PHE A 85 -4.38 -3.96 -0.73
C PHE A 85 -3.17 -3.72 -1.62
N TRP A 86 -2.94 -4.66 -2.53
CA TRP A 86 -2.18 -4.45 -3.74
C TRP A 86 -3.05 -3.84 -4.81
N ILE A 87 -2.46 -2.95 -5.61
CA ILE A 87 -3.05 -2.44 -6.85
C ILE A 87 -2.55 -3.34 -7.98
N ILE A 88 -3.46 -3.92 -8.75
CA ILE A 88 -3.15 -4.85 -9.83
C ILE A 88 -3.37 -4.18 -11.19
N GLU A 89 -2.36 -4.24 -12.06
CA GLU A 89 -2.44 -3.80 -13.44
C GLU A 89 -1.80 -4.84 -14.35
N SER A 90 -2.53 -5.27 -15.39
CA SER A 90 -2.05 -6.30 -16.34
C SER A 90 -1.49 -7.57 -15.68
N ALA A 91 -2.09 -8.00 -14.56
CA ALA A 91 -1.70 -9.13 -13.71
C ALA A 91 -0.43 -8.92 -12.85
N ASP A 92 0.19 -7.75 -12.89
CA ASP A 92 1.32 -7.38 -12.03
C ASP A 92 0.85 -6.55 -10.84
N ARG A 93 1.55 -6.69 -9.70
CA ARG A 93 1.42 -5.79 -8.55
C ARG A 93 2.06 -4.45 -8.90
N ALA A 94 1.21 -3.47 -9.15
CA ALA A 94 1.60 -2.13 -9.60
C ALA A 94 1.90 -1.16 -8.46
N GLY A 95 1.46 -1.49 -7.25
CA GLY A 95 1.64 -0.65 -6.08
C GLY A 95 0.71 -1.07 -4.93
N ILE A 96 0.49 -0.15 -3.98
CA ILE A 96 -0.25 -0.41 -2.76
C ILE A 96 -1.28 0.70 -2.47
N ILE A 97 -2.30 0.34 -1.70
CA ILE A 97 -3.22 1.29 -1.07
C ILE A 97 -3.72 0.70 0.25
N ALA A 98 -3.93 1.55 1.25
CA ALA A 98 -4.65 1.22 2.47
C ALA A 98 -6.02 1.91 2.45
N LEU A 99 -7.09 1.18 2.72
CA LEU A 99 -8.46 1.68 2.73
C LEU A 99 -9.10 1.45 4.09
N GLY A 100 -9.62 2.51 4.69
CA GLY A 100 -10.29 2.50 5.98
C GLY A 100 -11.69 3.10 5.88
N SER A 101 -12.58 2.71 6.77
CA SER A 101 -13.91 3.30 6.89
C SER A 101 -14.02 4.18 8.15
N PRO A 102 -14.81 5.26 8.09
CA PRO A 102 -15.18 6.00 9.29
C PRO A 102 -16.00 5.12 10.23
N ASN A 103 -15.85 5.34 11.53
CA ASN A 103 -16.77 4.78 12.51
C ASN A 103 -18.16 5.42 12.33
N MET A 104 -19.14 4.63 11.90
CA MET A 104 -20.57 4.93 11.73
C MET A 104 -20.98 5.90 10.61
N GLY A 105 -21.91 5.42 9.77
CA GLY A 105 -22.91 6.25 9.07
C GLY A 105 -22.47 6.99 7.81
N ASP A 106 -21.18 7.16 7.58
CA ASP A 106 -20.66 7.87 6.41
C ASP A 106 -20.35 6.91 5.25
N ASN A 107 -20.96 7.17 4.09
CA ASN A 107 -20.61 6.52 2.82
C ASN A 107 -19.31 7.10 2.25
N ARG A 108 -18.21 7.02 3.02
CA ARG A 108 -16.87 7.46 2.60
C ARG A 108 -15.83 6.41 2.96
N LEU A 109 -14.78 6.34 2.15
CA LEU A 109 -13.56 5.59 2.45
C LEU A 109 -12.41 6.58 2.61
N PHE A 110 -11.52 6.29 3.55
CA PHE A 110 -10.23 6.96 3.68
C PHE A 110 -9.18 6.14 2.93
N ALA A 111 -8.45 6.80 2.04
CA ALA A 111 -7.28 6.22 1.41
C ALA A 111 -6.02 6.69 2.15
N GLY A 112 -5.19 5.73 2.54
CA GLY A 112 -3.83 5.92 3.04
C GLY A 112 -2.84 5.11 2.20
N SER A 113 -1.55 5.34 2.41
CA SER A 113 -0.47 4.51 1.83
C SER A 113 -0.60 4.26 0.32
N LEU A 114 -1.11 5.23 -0.44
CA LEU A 114 -1.24 5.10 -1.89
C LEU A 114 0.14 5.28 -2.54
N TYR A 115 0.62 4.22 -3.15
CA TYR A 115 1.89 4.21 -3.87
C TYR A 115 1.74 3.41 -5.17
N LEU A 116 2.37 3.89 -6.24
CA LEU A 116 2.52 3.16 -7.49
C LEU A 116 4.01 3.06 -7.80
N LEU A 117 4.49 1.89 -8.21
CA LEU A 117 5.86 1.76 -8.67
C LEU A 117 6.11 2.68 -9.88
N PRO A 118 7.33 3.23 -10.04
CA PRO A 118 7.63 4.23 -11.06
C PRO A 118 7.27 3.79 -12.48
N LYS A 119 7.51 2.51 -12.79
CA LYS A 119 7.21 1.90 -14.09
C LYS A 119 5.72 1.90 -14.47
N PHE A 120 4.80 2.06 -13.52
CA PHE A 120 3.35 2.11 -13.77
C PHE A 120 2.76 3.53 -13.70
N ARG A 121 3.59 4.56 -13.51
CA ARG A 121 3.16 5.97 -13.47
C ARG A 121 3.01 6.57 -14.87
N GLY A 122 2.21 7.63 -15.00
CA GLY A 122 1.99 8.32 -16.28
C GLY A 122 0.96 7.65 -17.22
N PHE A 123 0.44 6.48 -16.87
CA PHE A 123 -0.55 5.73 -17.65
C PHE A 123 -2.00 5.92 -17.17
N GLY A 124 -2.24 6.88 -16.27
CA GLY A 124 -3.58 7.15 -15.73
C GLY A 124 -4.05 6.15 -14.65
N LEU A 125 -3.21 5.20 -14.23
CA LEU A 125 -3.57 4.20 -13.21
C LEU A 125 -3.99 4.83 -11.88
N GLY A 126 -3.33 5.90 -11.44
CA GLY A 126 -3.74 6.62 -10.22
C GLY A 126 -5.17 7.17 -10.29
N LYS A 127 -5.65 7.59 -11.47
CA LYS A 127 -7.04 8.04 -11.69
C LYS A 127 -8.04 6.88 -11.76
N LYS A 128 -7.59 5.67 -12.08
CA LYS A 128 -8.43 4.47 -12.08
C LYS A 128 -8.65 3.94 -10.66
N VAL A 129 -7.70 4.21 -9.76
CA VAL A 129 -7.67 3.72 -8.38
C VAL A 129 -8.40 4.67 -7.40
N LEU A 130 -8.50 5.97 -7.71
CA LEU A 130 -9.18 7.02 -6.92
C LEU A 130 -10.44 7.55 -7.61
#